data_AF-A0ABD6A3D4-F1
#
_entry.id   AF-A0ABD6A3D4-F1
#
_cell.length_a   1.000
_cell.length_b   1.000
_cell.length_c   1.000
_cell.angle_alpha   90.00
_cell.angle_beta   90.00
_cell.angle_gamma   90.00
#
_symmetry.space_group_name_H-M   'P 1'
#
loop_
_entity.id
_entity.type
_entity.pdbx_description
1 polymer ?
#
loop_
_entity_poly.entity_id
_entity_poly.type
_entity_poly.pdbx_seq_one_letter_code
_entity_poly.pdbx_strand_id
1 'polypeptide(L)'
;MTKAFEKIQEGPQTEFGLGDFNYEERTHVRQIRISGRNTREDGAAFNAVVYLEGDDKRAAQKFVEVNREELEQIDATGRNFLQDAVAREIYDWILHYLGERKLEKFETVVREARPDGTIWIIDRDRYEEHHNRRYTASESGVVKLTDTTPMELFESFGPLITWSNIDDHDCIEAHTPVTLLEYYRVSPEYSVEPLEISRETEQGRQTEPALRKVADEAPAESPETPEE
;
A
#
# COMPACT_ATOMS: atom_id res chain seq x y z
N MET A 1 -32.78 2.15 15.50
CA MET A 1 -32.03 1.84 14.29
C MET A 1 -32.81 2.32 13.08
N THR A 2 -32.21 3.11 12.21
CA THR A 2 -32.82 3.57 10.95
C THR A 2 -32.61 2.54 9.84
N LYS A 3 -33.51 2.52 8.84
CA LYS A 3 -33.35 1.68 7.64
C LYS A 3 -32.08 2.03 6.86
N ALA A 4 -31.71 3.31 6.86
CA ALA A 4 -30.45 3.77 6.28
C ALA A 4 -29.28 3.06 6.98
N PHE A 5 -29.24 3.10 8.32
CA PHE A 5 -28.17 2.45 9.09
C PHE A 5 -28.05 0.94 8.86
N GLU A 6 -29.17 0.22 8.84
CA GLU A 6 -29.18 -1.22 8.50
C GLU A 6 -28.54 -1.48 7.13
N LYS A 7 -28.85 -0.65 6.14
CA LYS A 7 -28.34 -0.82 4.78
C LYS A 7 -26.85 -0.47 4.65
N ILE A 8 -26.34 0.50 5.40
CA ILE A 8 -24.90 0.82 5.37
C ILE A 8 -24.04 -0.24 6.09
N GLN A 9 -24.63 -1.02 7.00
CA GLN A 9 -23.94 -2.19 7.58
C GLN A 9 -23.62 -3.26 6.54
N GLU A 10 -24.39 -3.35 5.45
CA GLU A 10 -24.11 -4.25 4.32
C GLU A 10 -22.95 -3.71 3.45
N GLY A 11 -22.78 -2.38 3.41
CA GLY A 11 -21.69 -1.70 2.75
C GLY A 11 -22.01 -0.25 2.35
N PRO A 12 -21.07 0.44 1.69
CA PRO A 12 -21.20 1.85 1.33
C PRO A 12 -22.38 2.14 0.38
N GLN A 13 -23.09 3.23 0.63
CA GLN A 13 -24.33 3.61 -0.07
C GLN A 13 -24.24 5.00 -0.69
N THR A 14 -24.95 5.24 -1.79
CA THR A 14 -25.04 6.55 -2.47
C THR A 14 -26.39 7.24 -2.32
N GLU A 15 -27.43 6.50 -1.91
CA GLU A 15 -28.81 6.97 -1.86
C GLU A 15 -29.17 7.71 -0.56
N PHE A 16 -28.33 7.61 0.47
CA PHE A 16 -28.55 8.24 1.77
C PHE A 16 -27.64 9.44 1.99
N GLY A 17 -28.12 10.40 2.78
CA GLY A 17 -27.34 11.48 3.35
C GLY A 17 -27.25 11.37 4.87
N LEU A 18 -26.37 12.16 5.49
CA LEU A 18 -26.23 12.21 6.95
C LEU A 18 -27.56 12.54 7.68
N GLY A 19 -28.49 13.21 6.99
CA GLY A 19 -29.82 13.53 7.51
C GLY A 19 -30.69 12.29 7.80
N ASP A 20 -30.45 11.17 7.13
CA ASP A 20 -31.26 9.94 7.22
C ASP A 20 -30.95 9.10 8.46
N PHE A 21 -29.89 9.44 9.18
CA PHE A 21 -29.44 8.76 10.40
C PHE A 21 -29.86 9.53 11.65
N ASN A 22 -30.10 8.83 12.75
CA ASN A 22 -30.32 9.46 14.05
C ASN A 22 -28.99 9.95 14.68
N TYR A 23 -29.06 10.64 15.82
CA TYR A 23 -27.89 11.25 16.45
C TYR A 23 -26.79 10.24 16.82
N GLU A 24 -27.16 9.10 17.41
CA GLU A 24 -26.22 8.05 17.83
C GLU A 24 -25.61 7.34 16.62
N GLU A 25 -26.39 7.11 15.56
CA GLU A 25 -25.88 6.49 14.34
C GLU A 25 -24.86 7.40 13.63
N ARG A 26 -25.12 8.71 13.59
CA ARG A 26 -24.23 9.69 12.93
C ARG A 26 -22.81 9.68 13.47
N THR A 27 -22.58 9.26 14.72
CA THR A 27 -21.22 9.19 15.26
C THR A 27 -20.38 8.11 14.58
N HIS A 28 -21.02 7.06 14.06
CA HIS A 28 -20.37 5.93 13.39
C HIS A 28 -20.36 6.06 11.86
N VAL A 29 -21.09 7.04 11.33
CA VAL A 29 -21.22 7.25 9.89
C VAL A 29 -20.20 8.28 9.41
N ARG A 30 -19.62 8.03 8.25
CA ARG A 30 -18.75 8.93 7.51
C ARG A 30 -19.33 9.15 6.10
N GLN A 31 -18.90 10.22 5.45
CA GLN A 31 -19.35 10.56 4.11
C GLN A 31 -18.19 11.05 3.25
N ILE A 32 -18.03 10.47 2.07
CA ILE A 32 -17.23 11.04 0.99
C ILE A 32 -18.14 11.99 0.22
N ARG A 33 -17.90 13.29 0.36
CA ARG A 33 -18.62 14.34 -0.36
C ARG A 33 -17.66 15.42 -0.78
N ILE A 34 -17.49 15.59 -2.08
CA ILE A 34 -16.67 16.65 -2.63
C ILE A 34 -17.58 17.83 -2.97
N SER A 35 -17.29 18.98 -2.35
CA SER A 35 -18.06 20.20 -2.51
C SER A 35 -17.46 21.06 -3.62
N GLY A 36 -18.18 21.26 -4.72
CA GLY A 36 -17.73 22.10 -5.84
C GLY A 36 -18.10 21.50 -7.20
N ARG A 37 -18.05 22.33 -8.26
CA ARG A 37 -18.13 21.85 -9.65
C ARG A 37 -16.75 21.36 -10.08
N ASN A 38 -16.71 20.23 -10.78
CA ASN A 38 -15.50 19.72 -11.41
C ASN A 38 -15.09 20.64 -12.56
N THR A 39 -13.99 21.37 -12.38
CA THR A 39 -13.36 22.21 -13.43
C THR A 39 -14.22 23.35 -14.01
N ARG A 40 -13.56 24.16 -14.84
CA ARG A 40 -13.84 25.57 -15.17
C ARG A 40 -15.09 25.81 -16.03
N GLU A 41 -15.81 24.76 -16.42
CA GLU A 41 -17.04 24.83 -17.23
C GLU A 41 -17.98 23.68 -16.79
N ASP A 42 -19.11 24.01 -16.16
CA ASP A 42 -20.30 23.15 -15.95
C ASP A 42 -20.13 21.66 -15.57
N GLY A 43 -19.10 21.26 -14.82
CA GLY A 43 -18.94 19.87 -14.36
C GLY A 43 -20.07 19.38 -13.45
N ALA A 44 -20.52 18.13 -13.68
CA ALA A 44 -21.49 17.43 -12.84
C ALA A 44 -20.97 17.27 -11.39
N ALA A 45 -21.89 17.29 -10.43
CA ALA A 45 -21.55 17.06 -9.03
C ALA A 45 -21.27 15.58 -8.78
N PHE A 46 -20.24 15.29 -8.00
CA PHE A 46 -19.95 13.92 -7.57
C PHE A 46 -21.10 13.33 -6.75
N ASN A 47 -21.43 12.07 -7.03
CA ASN A 47 -22.29 11.26 -6.20
C ASN A 47 -21.59 11.02 -4.86
N ALA A 48 -22.23 11.48 -3.78
CA ALA A 48 -21.72 11.27 -2.43
C ALA A 48 -21.84 9.79 -2.04
N VAL A 49 -20.90 9.31 -1.21
CA VAL A 49 -20.93 7.95 -0.65
C VAL A 49 -20.93 8.04 0.87
N VAL A 50 -21.86 7.34 1.51
CA VAL A 50 -22.01 7.23 2.96
C VAL A 50 -21.60 5.82 3.38
N TYR A 51 -20.83 5.70 4.46
CA TYR A 51 -20.22 4.45 4.91
C TYR A 51 -19.99 4.45 6.43
N LEU A 52 -19.72 3.28 7.00
CA LEU A 52 -19.32 3.15 8.41
C LEU A 52 -17.85 3.49 8.57
N GLU A 53 -17.51 4.13 9.69
CA GLU A 53 -16.12 4.30 10.11
C GLU A 53 -15.34 2.97 10.06
N GLY A 54 -14.16 3.00 9.44
CA GLY A 54 -13.32 1.82 9.20
C GLY A 54 -13.57 1.11 7.86
N ASP A 55 -14.61 1.46 7.09
CA ASP A 55 -14.87 0.91 5.75
C ASP A 55 -14.35 1.81 4.61
N ASP A 56 -13.25 2.53 4.86
CA ASP A 56 -12.67 3.52 3.95
C ASP A 56 -12.34 2.92 2.57
N LYS A 57 -11.82 1.70 2.55
CA LYS A 57 -11.44 0.98 1.32
C LYS A 57 -12.66 0.69 0.45
N ARG A 58 -13.73 0.08 0.98
CA ARG A 58 -14.94 -0.19 0.17
C ARG A 58 -15.65 1.11 -0.18
N ALA A 59 -15.62 2.12 0.69
CA ALA A 59 -16.21 3.42 0.41
C ALA A 59 -15.53 4.11 -0.77
N ALA A 60 -14.19 4.13 -0.80
CA ALA A 60 -13.42 4.65 -1.92
C ALA A 60 -13.66 3.85 -3.20
N GLN A 61 -13.73 2.51 -3.12
CA GLN A 61 -14.10 1.67 -4.26
C GLN A 61 -15.45 2.09 -4.84
N LYS A 62 -16.47 2.18 -3.98
CA LYS A 62 -17.83 2.55 -4.40
C LYS A 62 -17.85 3.95 -4.99
N PHE A 63 -17.10 4.87 -4.40
CA PHE A 63 -16.99 6.24 -4.89
C PHE A 63 -16.37 6.30 -6.30
N VAL A 64 -15.34 5.49 -6.57
CA VAL A 64 -14.77 5.37 -7.92
C VAL A 64 -15.75 4.72 -8.89
N GLU A 65 -16.44 3.64 -8.50
CA GLU A 65 -17.41 2.96 -9.36
C GLU A 65 -18.51 3.89 -9.88
N VAL A 66 -19.01 4.80 -9.04
CA VAL A 66 -20.15 5.68 -9.38
C VAL A 66 -19.74 7.05 -9.92
N ASN A 67 -18.45 7.38 -9.92
CA ASN A 67 -17.91 8.66 -10.39
C ASN A 67 -16.69 8.50 -11.31
N ARG A 68 -16.52 7.32 -11.92
CA ARG A 68 -15.29 6.98 -12.66
C ARG A 68 -14.99 7.98 -13.76
N GLU A 69 -16.00 8.32 -14.57
CA GLU A 69 -15.84 9.20 -15.73
C GLU A 69 -15.35 10.60 -15.33
N GLU A 70 -15.86 11.15 -14.23
CA GLU A 70 -15.42 12.46 -13.72
C GLU A 70 -14.05 12.39 -13.05
N LEU A 71 -13.73 11.27 -12.39
CA LEU A 71 -12.44 11.09 -11.72
C LEU A 71 -11.30 10.89 -12.72
N GLU A 72 -11.53 10.17 -13.82
CA GLU A 72 -10.53 9.94 -14.88
C GLU A 72 -10.16 11.23 -15.64
N GLN A 73 -10.99 12.29 -15.55
CA GLN A 73 -10.68 13.61 -16.12
C GLN A 73 -9.73 14.44 -15.25
N ILE A 74 -9.46 13.99 -14.02
CA ILE A 74 -8.62 14.72 -13.06
C ILE A 74 -7.18 14.28 -13.22
N ASP A 75 -6.30 15.24 -13.48
CA ASP A 75 -4.87 15.00 -13.45
C ASP A 75 -4.41 14.62 -12.02
N ALA A 76 -4.00 13.37 -11.86
CA ALA A 76 -3.47 12.80 -10.61
C ALA A 76 -1.94 12.87 -10.50
N THR A 77 -1.23 13.35 -11.53
CA THR A 77 0.24 13.41 -11.55
C THR A 77 0.80 14.43 -10.55
N GLY A 78 0.00 15.44 -10.19
CA GLY A 78 0.35 16.49 -9.24
C GLY A 78 -0.63 16.65 -8.09
N ARG A 79 -0.47 17.74 -7.33
CA ARG A 79 -1.46 18.13 -6.33
C ARG A 79 -2.77 18.50 -7.03
N ASN A 80 -3.86 17.85 -6.64
CA ASN A 80 -5.20 18.12 -7.16
C ASN A 80 -6.20 18.40 -6.04
N PHE A 81 -7.39 18.89 -6.39
CA PHE A 81 -8.39 19.30 -5.42
C PHE A 81 -8.96 18.13 -4.61
N LEU A 82 -8.91 16.89 -5.11
CA LEU A 82 -9.35 15.71 -4.35
C LEU A 82 -8.50 15.53 -3.10
N GLN A 83 -7.20 15.82 -3.18
CA GLN A 83 -6.28 15.74 -2.02
C GLN A 83 -6.72 16.65 -0.87
N ASP A 84 -7.34 17.79 -1.17
CA ASP A 84 -7.81 18.74 -0.17
C ASP A 84 -9.29 18.49 0.21
N ALA A 85 -10.03 17.72 -0.59
CA ALA A 85 -11.47 17.51 -0.43
C ALA A 85 -11.85 16.22 0.34
N VAL A 86 -10.97 15.23 0.41
CA VAL A 86 -11.22 13.97 1.12
C VAL A 86 -10.10 13.65 2.10
N ALA A 87 -10.39 12.79 3.08
CA ALA A 87 -9.37 12.25 3.98
C ALA A 87 -8.26 11.55 3.17
N ARG A 88 -7.02 11.60 3.67
CA ARG A 88 -5.87 11.10 2.92
C ARG A 88 -5.98 9.62 2.57
N GLU A 89 -6.44 8.81 3.51
CA GLU A 89 -6.65 7.37 3.27
C GLU A 89 -7.69 7.12 2.16
N ILE A 90 -8.77 7.88 2.12
CA ILE A 90 -9.77 7.80 1.06
C ILE A 90 -9.17 8.21 -0.28
N TYR A 91 -8.45 9.34 -0.33
CA TYR A 91 -7.72 9.74 -1.55
C TYR A 91 -6.79 8.62 -2.01
N ASP A 92 -6.11 7.99 -1.06
CA ASP A 92 -5.15 6.98 -1.35
C ASP A 92 -5.76 5.73 -2.01
N TRP A 93 -6.93 5.31 -1.53
CA TRP A 93 -7.72 4.24 -2.14
C TRP A 93 -8.43 4.65 -3.43
N ILE A 94 -8.85 5.91 -3.59
CA ILE A 94 -9.40 6.39 -4.86
C ILE A 94 -8.37 6.21 -5.98
N LEU A 95 -7.12 6.67 -5.77
CA LEU A 95 -6.04 6.46 -6.74
C LEU A 95 -5.76 4.98 -7.01
N HIS A 96 -5.92 4.11 -5.99
CA HIS A 96 -5.79 2.67 -6.16
C HIS A 96 -6.83 2.10 -7.15
N TYR A 97 -8.10 2.44 -6.96
CA TYR A 97 -9.19 1.92 -7.79
C TYR A 97 -9.30 2.58 -9.18
N LEU A 98 -8.70 3.76 -9.36
CA LEU A 98 -8.49 4.36 -10.68
C LEU A 98 -7.35 3.69 -11.46
N GLY A 99 -6.48 2.93 -10.79
CA GLY A 99 -5.31 2.32 -11.44
C GLY A 99 -4.11 3.25 -11.57
N GLU A 100 -4.20 4.47 -11.02
CA GLU A 100 -3.07 5.43 -10.92
C GLU A 100 -1.95 4.89 -10.03
N ARG A 101 -2.27 3.89 -9.20
CA ARG A 101 -1.32 3.07 -8.44
C ARG A 101 -1.98 1.80 -7.95
N LYS A 102 -1.18 0.85 -7.45
CA LYS A 102 -1.62 -0.32 -6.70
C LYS A 102 -1.01 -0.24 -5.31
N LEU A 103 -1.82 -0.50 -4.29
CA LEU A 103 -1.44 -0.37 -2.90
C LEU A 103 -1.67 -1.70 -2.20
N GLU A 104 -0.64 -2.15 -1.51
CA GLU A 104 -0.65 -3.34 -0.67
C GLU A 104 -0.11 -2.93 0.70
N LYS A 105 -0.95 -3.09 1.70
CA LYS A 105 -0.70 -2.67 3.08
C LYS A 105 -0.38 -3.93 3.89
N PHE A 106 0.87 -4.09 4.31
CA PHE A 106 1.32 -5.13 5.25
C PHE A 106 1.36 -4.55 6.68
N GLU A 107 1.71 -5.40 7.66
CA GLU A 107 1.78 -5.01 9.06
C GLU A 107 2.77 -3.86 9.29
N THR A 108 3.98 -3.97 8.73
CA THR A 108 5.10 -3.06 9.00
C THR A 108 5.51 -2.21 7.79
N VAL A 109 5.01 -2.53 6.60
CA VAL A 109 5.34 -1.81 5.36
C VAL A 109 4.14 -1.64 4.44
N VAL A 110 4.24 -0.69 3.52
CA VAL A 110 3.31 -0.46 2.42
C VAL A 110 4.06 -0.55 1.11
N ARG A 111 3.57 -1.39 0.20
CA ARG A 111 4.00 -1.43 -1.19
C ARG A 111 3.06 -0.61 -2.05
N GLU A 112 3.62 0.33 -2.82
CA GLU A 112 2.91 1.10 -3.83
C GLU A 112 3.57 0.89 -5.21
N ALA A 113 2.85 0.31 -6.16
CA ALA A 113 3.31 0.19 -7.55
C ALA A 113 2.59 1.22 -8.43
N ARG A 114 3.31 1.89 -9.33
CA ARG A 114 2.76 2.90 -10.24
C ARG A 114 2.76 2.41 -11.70
N PRO A 115 1.89 2.97 -12.57
CA PRO A 115 1.83 2.60 -13.99
C PRO A 115 3.14 2.82 -14.75
N ASP A 116 3.98 3.77 -14.31
CA ASP A 116 5.30 4.04 -14.89
C ASP A 116 6.36 2.99 -14.54
N GLY A 117 6.00 1.95 -13.78
CA GLY A 117 6.92 0.91 -13.32
C GLY A 117 7.63 1.23 -12.01
N THR A 118 7.46 2.44 -11.45
CA THR A 118 8.03 2.78 -10.14
C THR A 118 7.36 2.00 -9.03
N ILE A 119 8.17 1.40 -8.15
CA ILE A 119 7.68 0.71 -6.96
C ILE A 119 8.28 1.37 -5.72
N TRP A 120 7.41 1.74 -4.79
CA TRP A 120 7.77 2.25 -3.48
C TRP A 120 7.49 1.20 -2.42
N ILE A 121 8.44 0.98 -1.53
CA ILE A 121 8.28 0.20 -0.32
C ILE A 121 8.57 1.14 0.84
N ILE A 122 7.55 1.40 1.64
CA ILE A 122 7.54 2.47 2.65
C ILE A 122 7.21 1.83 3.99
N ASP A 123 7.96 2.20 5.02
CA ASP A 123 7.61 1.91 6.41
C ASP A 123 6.16 2.33 6.73
N ARG A 124 5.46 1.52 7.52
CA ARG A 124 4.02 1.70 7.78
C ARG A 124 3.72 3.02 8.46
N ASP A 125 4.43 3.31 9.54
CA ASP A 125 4.22 4.52 10.34
C ASP A 125 4.54 5.74 9.49
N ARG A 126 5.63 5.68 8.71
CA ARG A 126 5.99 6.74 7.77
C ARG A 126 4.91 6.99 6.72
N TYR A 127 4.30 5.93 6.17
CA TYR A 127 3.24 6.06 5.18
C TYR A 127 2.01 6.80 5.75
N GLU A 128 1.66 6.50 7.01
CA GLU A 128 0.50 7.02 7.71
C GLU A 128 0.73 8.41 8.31
N GLU A 129 1.92 8.73 8.80
CA GLU A 129 2.20 9.99 9.51
C GLU A 129 2.78 11.09 8.61
N HIS A 130 3.47 10.72 7.52
CA HIS A 130 4.25 11.65 6.70
C HIS A 130 3.73 11.82 5.27
N HIS A 131 2.43 12.08 5.11
CA HIS A 131 1.76 12.15 3.80
C HIS A 131 2.46 13.01 2.72
N ASN A 132 3.02 14.15 3.10
CA ASN A 132 3.69 15.08 2.16
C ASN A 132 5.14 14.71 1.82
N ARG A 133 5.77 13.80 2.59
CA ARG A 133 7.20 13.45 2.47
C ARG A 133 7.47 11.94 2.43
N ARG A 134 6.43 11.12 2.29
CA ARG A 134 6.56 9.66 2.28
C ARG A 134 7.34 9.11 1.07
N TYR A 135 7.48 9.87 -0.01
CA TYR A 135 8.17 9.46 -1.25
C TYR A 135 9.57 10.03 -1.38
N THR A 136 10.33 10.05 -0.29
CA THR A 136 11.68 10.60 -0.27
C THR A 136 12.67 9.49 0.09
N ALA A 137 13.37 8.97 -0.92
CA ALA A 137 14.37 7.91 -0.75
C ALA A 137 15.62 8.37 0.02
N SER A 138 15.83 9.68 0.19
CA SER A 138 16.92 10.23 1.01
C SER A 138 16.65 10.21 2.52
N GLU A 139 15.49 9.71 2.94
CA GLU A 139 15.14 9.55 4.36
C GLU A 139 14.90 8.07 4.69
N SER A 140 15.07 7.70 5.95
CA SER A 140 14.85 6.32 6.42
C SER A 140 13.40 5.87 6.23
N GLY A 141 13.22 4.57 6.05
CA GLY A 141 11.90 3.94 5.90
C GLY A 141 11.31 4.05 4.49
N VAL A 142 12.12 4.35 3.48
CA VAL A 142 11.67 4.43 2.08
C VAL A 142 12.68 3.75 1.18
N VAL A 143 12.18 2.84 0.35
CA VAL A 143 12.91 2.20 -0.74
C VAL A 143 12.15 2.47 -2.02
N LYS A 144 12.86 2.95 -3.04
CA LYS A 144 12.34 3.13 -4.39
C LYS A 144 13.05 2.17 -5.33
N LEU A 145 12.28 1.44 -6.10
CA LEU A 145 12.74 0.57 -7.17
C LEU A 145 12.29 1.17 -8.50
N THR A 146 13.23 1.23 -9.45
CA THR A 146 12.98 1.64 -10.84
C THR A 146 13.46 0.53 -11.76
N ASP A 147 12.68 0.23 -12.80
CA ASP A 147 13.01 -0.76 -13.83
C ASP A 147 13.24 -2.20 -13.32
N THR A 148 12.79 -2.51 -12.09
CA THR A 148 12.79 -3.86 -11.53
C THR A 148 11.63 -4.08 -10.58
N THR A 149 11.14 -5.31 -10.52
CA THR A 149 10.15 -5.74 -9.53
C THR A 149 10.83 -6.26 -8.25
N PRO A 150 10.14 -6.22 -7.09
CA PRO A 150 10.69 -6.82 -5.88
C PRO A 150 11.02 -8.31 -6.02
N MET A 151 10.31 -9.04 -6.88
CA MET A 151 10.56 -10.47 -7.15
C MET A 151 11.83 -10.67 -7.99
N GLU A 152 11.99 -9.96 -9.11
CA GLU A 152 13.21 -10.03 -9.91
C GLU A 152 14.45 -9.66 -9.09
N LEU A 153 14.32 -8.62 -8.26
CA LEU A 153 15.35 -8.21 -7.33
C LEU A 153 15.61 -9.27 -6.25
N PHE A 154 14.55 -9.88 -5.72
CA PHE A 154 14.71 -10.98 -4.77
C PHE A 154 15.50 -12.12 -5.40
N GLU A 155 15.15 -12.54 -6.61
CA GLU A 155 15.81 -13.61 -7.37
C GLU A 155 17.27 -13.29 -7.73
N SER A 156 17.61 -12.01 -7.98
CA SER A 156 18.98 -11.59 -8.32
C SER A 156 19.96 -11.78 -7.18
N PHE A 157 19.49 -11.72 -5.93
CA PHE A 157 20.32 -11.98 -4.76
C PHE A 157 20.67 -13.47 -4.61
N GLY A 158 21.80 -13.75 -3.93
CA GLY A 158 22.15 -15.11 -3.54
C GLY A 158 21.20 -15.71 -2.47
N PRO A 159 21.51 -16.89 -1.92
CA PRO A 159 20.75 -17.52 -0.84
C PRO A 159 20.68 -16.67 0.45
N LEU A 160 21.58 -15.70 0.59
CA LEU A 160 21.68 -14.79 1.70
C LEU A 160 21.56 -13.36 1.17
N ILE A 161 20.55 -12.63 1.64
CA ILE A 161 20.28 -11.24 1.31
C ILE A 161 20.70 -10.39 2.51
N THR A 162 21.74 -9.59 2.34
CA THR A 162 22.28 -8.77 3.44
C THR A 162 22.00 -7.30 3.20
N TRP A 163 21.99 -6.51 4.27
CA TRP A 163 21.87 -5.05 4.18
C TRP A 163 22.87 -4.46 3.18
N SER A 164 24.14 -4.89 3.25
CA SER A 164 25.19 -4.42 2.33
C SER A 164 24.88 -4.77 0.86
N ASN A 165 24.34 -5.96 0.59
CA ASN A 165 24.01 -6.35 -0.79
C ASN A 165 22.90 -5.50 -1.40
N ILE A 166 21.98 -5.00 -0.57
CA ILE A 166 20.90 -4.12 -1.02
C ILE A 166 21.45 -2.70 -1.24
N ASP A 167 22.30 -2.21 -0.34
CA ASP A 167 22.89 -0.87 -0.45
C ASP A 167 23.76 -0.71 -1.72
N ASP A 168 24.47 -1.78 -2.11
CA ASP A 168 25.32 -1.81 -3.30
C ASP A 168 24.56 -2.07 -4.62
N HIS A 169 23.23 -2.26 -4.59
CA HIS A 169 22.47 -2.67 -5.77
C HIS A 169 21.95 -1.49 -6.60
N ASP A 170 22.36 -1.41 -7.88
CA ASP A 170 22.10 -0.26 -8.77
C ASP A 170 20.62 0.13 -8.96
N CYS A 171 19.70 -0.84 -8.89
CA CYS A 171 18.26 -0.59 -9.06
C CYS A 171 17.53 -0.08 -7.81
N ILE A 172 18.26 0.14 -6.71
CA ILE A 172 17.68 0.48 -5.41
C ILE A 172 18.09 1.89 -5.00
N GLU A 173 17.09 2.77 -4.88
CA GLU A 173 17.27 4.08 -4.25
C GLU A 173 16.71 4.03 -2.82
N ALA A 174 17.59 4.02 -1.82
CA ALA A 174 17.20 4.01 -0.41
C ALA A 174 18.28 4.60 0.51
N HIS A 175 17.87 5.36 1.53
CA HIS A 175 18.75 5.74 2.63
C HIS A 175 18.86 4.63 3.69
N THR A 176 17.82 3.80 3.83
CA THR A 176 17.81 2.70 4.79
C THR A 176 17.23 1.44 4.15
N PRO A 177 18.09 0.57 3.62
CA PRO A 177 17.67 -0.65 2.90
C PRO A 177 16.95 -1.70 3.76
N VAL A 178 16.95 -1.58 5.09
CA VAL A 178 16.25 -2.49 6.02
C VAL A 178 14.76 -2.60 5.71
N THR A 179 14.14 -1.54 5.19
CA THR A 179 12.72 -1.54 4.79
C THR A 179 12.42 -2.58 3.71
N LEU A 180 13.37 -2.86 2.81
CA LEU A 180 13.21 -3.89 1.78
C LEU A 180 13.33 -5.30 2.36
N LEU A 181 14.26 -5.52 3.30
CA LEU A 181 14.34 -6.79 4.04
C LEU A 181 13.03 -7.03 4.81
N GLU A 182 12.50 -6.00 5.46
CA GLU A 182 11.24 -6.10 6.17
C GLU A 182 10.08 -6.46 5.23
N TYR A 183 10.03 -5.85 4.04
CA TYR A 183 9.06 -6.21 3.02
C TYR A 183 9.13 -7.68 2.60
N TYR A 184 10.33 -8.21 2.33
CA TYR A 184 10.49 -9.63 2.03
C TYR A 184 10.07 -10.53 3.19
N ARG A 185 10.26 -10.08 4.43
CA ARG A 185 9.87 -10.84 5.63
C ARG A 185 8.35 -10.94 5.80
N VAL A 186 7.61 -9.87 5.54
CA VAL A 186 6.17 -9.81 5.81
C VAL A 186 5.28 -10.11 4.61
N SER A 187 5.83 -10.05 3.39
CA SER A 187 5.08 -10.42 2.19
C SER A 187 5.02 -11.96 2.07
N PRO A 188 3.83 -12.54 1.89
CA PRO A 188 3.65 -13.99 1.80
C PRO A 188 4.24 -14.61 0.51
N GLU A 189 4.68 -13.77 -0.43
CA GLU A 189 5.30 -14.21 -1.69
C GLU A 189 6.73 -14.73 -1.50
N TYR A 190 7.39 -14.40 -0.38
CA TYR A 190 8.79 -14.73 -0.16
C TYR A 190 8.94 -15.69 1.02
N SER A 191 9.69 -16.76 0.80
CA SER A 191 10.05 -17.71 1.85
C SER A 191 11.44 -17.37 2.40
N VAL A 192 11.48 -16.71 3.56
CA VAL A 192 12.72 -16.20 4.17
C VAL A 192 12.78 -16.42 5.67
N GLU A 193 14.00 -16.57 6.17
CA GLU A 193 14.32 -16.60 7.59
C GLU A 193 15.14 -15.36 7.99
N PRO A 194 14.69 -14.58 9.00
CA PRO A 194 15.47 -13.46 9.51
C PRO A 194 16.68 -13.93 10.32
N LEU A 195 17.82 -13.29 10.08
CA LEU A 195 19.09 -13.60 10.72
C LEU A 195 19.87 -12.32 11.01
N GLU A 196 20.79 -12.41 11.97
CA GLU A 196 21.81 -11.39 12.21
C GLU A 196 23.18 -11.94 11.82
N ILE A 197 23.90 -11.21 10.97
CA ILE A 197 25.25 -11.58 10.55
C ILE A 197 26.23 -10.69 11.28
N SER A 198 27.27 -11.28 11.87
CA SER A 198 28.42 -10.54 12.36
C SER A 198 29.56 -10.60 11.35
N ARG A 199 30.14 -9.44 11.01
CA ARG A 199 31.36 -9.33 10.20
C ARG A 199 32.43 -8.62 11.01
N GLU A 200 33.68 -9.07 10.88
CA GLU A 200 34.82 -8.28 11.34
C GLU A 200 35.19 -7.27 10.26
N THR A 201 35.19 -5.99 10.63
CA THR A 201 35.66 -4.89 9.79
C THR A 201 36.94 -4.31 10.40
N GLU A 202 37.64 -3.45 9.66
CA GLU A 202 38.81 -2.73 10.18
C GLU A 202 38.50 -1.89 11.45
N GLN A 203 37.21 -1.62 11.72
CA GLN A 203 36.72 -0.82 12.84
C GLN A 203 36.15 -1.66 13.98
N GLY A 204 36.16 -3.00 13.86
CA GLY A 204 35.68 -3.94 14.88
C GLY A 204 34.59 -4.90 14.37
N ARG A 205 33.92 -5.60 15.29
CA ARG A 205 32.82 -6.50 14.94
C ARG A 205 31.54 -5.69 14.71
N GLN A 206 31.01 -5.74 13.50
CA GLN A 206 29.75 -5.11 13.12
C GLN A 206 28.68 -6.18 12.88
N THR A 207 27.49 -5.97 13.41
CA THR A 207 26.32 -6.81 13.13
C THR A 207 25.39 -6.11 12.15
N GLU A 208 24.83 -6.87 11.21
CA GLU A 208 23.83 -6.36 10.26
C GLU A 208 22.63 -7.34 10.14
N PRO A 209 21.43 -6.82 9.88
CA PRO A 209 20.27 -7.64 9.56
C PRO A 209 20.43 -8.28 8.18
N ALA A 210 19.93 -9.51 8.06
CA ALA A 210 19.91 -10.26 6.82
C ALA A 210 18.71 -11.21 6.75
N LEU A 211 18.44 -11.69 5.55
CA LEU A 211 17.48 -12.75 5.28
C LEU A 211 18.17 -13.92 4.60
N ARG A 212 17.86 -15.13 5.03
CA ARG A 212 18.19 -16.34 4.27
C ARG A 212 16.95 -16.77 3.48
N LYS A 213 17.12 -17.01 2.19
CA LYS A 213 16.08 -17.65 1.37
C LYS A 213 15.93 -19.10 1.83
N VAL A 214 14.71 -19.50 2.15
CA VAL A 214 14.41 -20.91 2.38
C VAL A 214 14.28 -21.54 1.01
N ALA A 215 15.13 -22.51 0.69
CA ALA A 215 14.93 -23.31 -0.52
C ALA A 215 13.59 -24.02 -0.39
N ASP A 216 12.77 -24.03 -1.45
CA ASP A 216 11.63 -24.94 -1.52
C ASP A 216 12.18 -26.36 -1.35
N GLU A 217 12.04 -26.92 -0.15
CA GLU A 217 12.14 -28.36 0.02
C GLU A 217 10.99 -28.94 -0.78
N ALA A 218 11.30 -29.49 -1.96
CA ALA A 218 10.36 -30.32 -2.70
C ALA A 218 9.74 -31.31 -1.71
N PRO A 219 8.41 -31.54 -1.75
CA PRO A 219 7.77 -32.47 -0.84
C PRO A 219 8.50 -33.81 -0.95
N ALA A 220 9.04 -34.27 0.17
CA ALA A 220 9.80 -35.51 0.25
C ALA A 220 9.08 -36.61 -0.54
N GLU A 221 9.71 -37.08 -1.61
CA GLU A 221 9.28 -38.31 -2.28
C GLU A 221 9.15 -39.36 -1.18
N SER A 222 7.92 -39.82 -0.98
CA SER A 222 7.64 -40.91 -0.04
C SER A 222 8.51 -42.09 -0.47
N PRO A 223 9.23 -42.75 0.46
CA PRO A 223 10.09 -43.85 0.10
C PRO A 223 9.24 -44.95 -0.53
N GLU A 224 9.47 -45.24 -1.81
CA GLU A 224 8.97 -46.44 -2.46
C GLU A 224 9.41 -47.62 -1.59
N THR A 225 8.41 -48.30 -1.04
CA THR A 225 8.62 -49.56 -0.33
C THR A 225 8.95 -50.59 -1.41
N PRO A 226 10.07 -51.32 -1.33
CA PRO A 226 10.36 -52.36 -2.30
C PRO A 226 9.36 -53.51 -2.08
N GLU A 227 8.50 -53.76 -3.08
CA GLU A 227 7.80 -55.04 -3.18
C GLU A 227 8.81 -56.13 -3.60
N GLU A 228 8.65 -57.29 -2.96
CA GLU A 228 9.51 -58.48 -2.92
C GLU A 228 9.89 -59.10 -4.28
#